data_AF-A0A4R3XMY0-F1
#
_entry.id   AF-A0A4R3XMY0-F1
#
_cell.length_a   1.000
_cell.length_b   1.000
_cell.length_c   1.000
_cell.angle_alpha   90.00
_cell.angle_beta   90.00
_cell.angle_gamma   90.00
#
_symmetry.space_group_name_H-M   'P 1'
#
loop_
_entity.id
_entity.type
_entity.pdbx_description
1 polymer ?
#
loop_
_entity_poly.entity_id
_entity_poly.type
_entity_poly.pdbx_seq_one_letter_code
_entity_poly.pdbx_strand_id
1 'polypeptide(L)'
;MLAAHHARLKLEARRVTETIERVRTLRAELADGRPPGTESLIRLAQPAGDPVVSFDLPWPWGGERFELRDIRRLNYIIGPLGSGKTRLAREIAKRLPGALFLDLDRAGDDASELNRQLSADEELRARVDLVLAWLAEDGATPSPDLTVLLAALEAEGPRVLVIDMIEQGLDRATQEALIAYLRYRTPAQRPLFMLTRSSAILDLALVGPDEAILLCPANHSPPRRVAPYPGAPGYEAVATCLAPPEVRARTEGLIAWRPAAMHEAPQ
;
A
#
# COMPACT_ATOMS: atom_id res chain seq x y z
N MET A 1 -4.02 21.86 29.17
CA MET A 1 -5.44 21.99 28.81
C MET A 1 -5.65 22.23 27.31
N LEU A 2 -4.97 23.21 26.69
CA LEU A 2 -5.04 23.49 25.24
C LEU A 2 -4.54 22.33 24.34
N ALA A 3 -3.45 21.64 24.71
CA ALA A 3 -2.93 20.51 23.93
C ALA A 3 -3.92 19.33 23.86
N ALA A 4 -4.58 19.01 24.97
CA ALA A 4 -5.62 17.99 25.03
C ALA A 4 -6.87 18.39 24.22
N HIS A 5 -7.24 19.67 24.27
CA HIS A 5 -8.34 20.21 23.46
C HIS A 5 -8.03 20.15 21.96
N HIS A 6 -6.80 20.51 21.55
CA HIS A 6 -6.34 20.41 20.17
C HIS A 6 -6.31 18.95 19.69
N ALA A 7 -5.82 18.01 20.51
CA ALA A 7 -5.85 16.58 20.19
C ALA A 7 -7.29 16.07 19.97
N ARG A 8 -8.24 16.51 20.82
CA ARG A 8 -9.66 16.19 20.68
C ARG A 8 -10.25 16.73 19.38
N LEU A 9 -9.99 17.99 19.03
CA LEU A 9 -10.45 18.60 17.78
C LEU A 9 -9.86 17.90 16.54
N LYS A 10 -8.59 17.48 16.59
CA LYS A 10 -7.97 16.68 15.52
C LYS A 10 -8.67 15.33 15.34
N LEU A 11 -9.01 14.66 16.44
CA LEU A 11 -9.73 13.38 16.40
C LEU A 11 -11.16 13.55 15.84
N GLU A 12 -11.84 14.62 16.25
CA GLU A 12 -13.18 14.96 15.75
C GLU A 12 -13.17 15.29 14.25
N ALA A 13 -12.20 16.10 13.78
CA ALA A 13 -12.04 16.40 12.36
C ALA A 13 -11.76 15.15 11.53
N ARG A 14 -10.93 14.22 12.04
CA ARG A 14 -10.68 12.91 11.41
C ARG A 14 -11.99 12.11 11.31
N ARG A 15 -12.76 12.02 12.39
CA ARG A 15 -14.04 11.29 12.43
C ARG A 15 -15.07 11.85 11.45
N VAL A 16 -15.19 13.17 11.38
CA VAL A 16 -16.11 13.84 10.42
C VAL A 16 -15.69 13.54 8.99
N THR A 17 -14.39 13.64 8.69
CA THR A 17 -13.84 13.31 7.37
C THR A 17 -14.14 11.85 6.99
N GLU A 18 -13.86 10.90 7.88
CA GLU A 18 -14.17 9.48 7.66
C GLU A 18 -15.67 9.23 7.42
N THR A 19 -16.54 9.95 8.12
CA THR A 19 -18.00 9.83 7.94
C THR A 19 -18.43 10.35 6.57
N ILE A 20 -17.88 11.50 6.15
CA ILE A 20 -18.12 12.07 4.81
C ILE A 20 -17.68 11.08 3.73
N GLU A 21 -16.54 10.43 3.88
CA GLU A 21 -16.06 9.42 2.94
C GLU A 21 -17.04 8.25 2.79
N ARG A 22 -17.50 7.69 3.91
CA ARG A 22 -18.48 6.58 3.89
C ARG A 22 -19.77 6.97 3.17
N VAL A 23 -20.27 8.18 3.42
CA VAL A 23 -21.47 8.71 2.73
C VAL A 23 -21.21 8.86 1.23
N ARG A 24 -20.04 9.35 0.81
CA ARG A 24 -19.70 9.49 -0.60
C ARG A 24 -19.63 8.15 -1.31
N THR A 25 -19.00 7.14 -0.71
CA THR A 25 -18.97 5.77 -1.28
C THR A 25 -20.38 5.22 -1.48
N LEU A 26 -21.25 5.33 -0.48
CA LEU A 26 -22.65 4.90 -0.59
C LEU A 26 -23.42 5.64 -1.69
N ARG A 27 -23.17 6.94 -1.85
CA ARG A 27 -23.79 7.75 -2.92
C ARG A 27 -23.29 7.34 -4.31
N ALA A 28 -22.01 6.96 -4.44
CA ALA A 28 -21.47 6.45 -5.70
C ALA A 28 -22.08 5.08 -6.06
N GLU A 29 -22.16 4.15 -5.11
CA GLU A 29 -22.83 2.85 -5.31
C GLU A 29 -24.28 3.00 -5.78
N LEU A 30 -25.03 3.91 -5.14
CA LEU A 30 -26.41 4.24 -5.52
C LEU A 30 -26.51 4.86 -6.92
N ALA A 31 -25.58 5.75 -7.29
CA ALA A 31 -25.56 6.39 -8.60
C ALA A 31 -25.28 5.38 -9.73
N ASP A 32 -24.50 4.34 -9.44
CA ASP A 32 -24.20 3.23 -10.35
C ASP A 32 -25.32 2.17 -10.38
N GLY A 33 -26.47 2.43 -9.75
CA GLY A 33 -27.63 1.53 -9.72
C GLY A 33 -27.43 0.28 -8.84
N ARG A 34 -26.36 0.24 -8.04
CA ARG A 34 -26.12 -0.85 -7.09
C ARG A 34 -26.73 -0.49 -5.74
N PRO A 35 -27.66 -1.29 -5.20
CA PRO A 35 -28.15 -1.04 -3.85
C PRO A 35 -26.99 -1.21 -2.86
N PRO A 36 -26.75 -0.24 -1.97
CA PRO A 36 -25.67 -0.36 -1.00
C PRO A 36 -25.91 -1.59 -0.13
N GLY A 37 -24.88 -2.42 0.00
CA GLY A 37 -24.97 -3.65 0.79
C GLY A 37 -25.34 -3.33 2.24
N THR A 38 -26.12 -4.22 2.87
CA THR A 38 -26.53 -4.09 4.28
C THR A 38 -25.32 -3.86 5.20
N GLU A 39 -24.18 -4.47 4.88
CA GLU A 39 -22.92 -4.29 5.61
C GLU A 39 -22.38 -2.84 5.53
N SER A 40 -22.44 -2.20 4.36
CA SER A 40 -22.02 -0.81 4.15
C SER A 40 -22.89 0.17 4.96
N LEU A 41 -24.20 -0.09 5.04
CA LEU A 41 -25.15 0.69 5.85
C LEU A 41 -24.91 0.51 7.35
N ILE A 42 -24.64 -0.73 7.80
CA ILE A 42 -24.27 -1.02 9.20
C ILE A 42 -22.96 -0.31 9.57
N ARG A 43 -21.95 -0.31 8.67
CA ARG A 43 -20.65 0.35 8.87
C ARG A 43 -20.74 1.88 8.91
N LEU A 44 -21.77 2.46 8.29
CA LEU A 44 -22.10 3.89 8.42
C LEU A 44 -22.70 4.21 9.79
N ALA A 45 -23.59 3.35 10.29
CA ALA A 45 -24.30 3.55 11.56
C ALA A 45 -23.43 3.26 12.80
N GLN A 46 -22.38 2.47 12.67
CA GLN A 46 -21.50 2.11 13.79
C GLN A 46 -20.49 3.21 14.13
N PRO A 47 -20.26 3.50 15.44
CA PRO A 47 -19.11 4.29 15.86
C PRO A 47 -17.81 3.63 15.34
N ALA A 48 -16.80 4.44 15.03
CA ALA A 48 -15.53 3.94 14.50
C ALA A 48 -14.99 2.84 15.43
N GLY A 49 -14.92 1.60 14.93
CA GLY A 49 -14.43 0.45 15.68
C GLY A 49 -12.98 0.61 16.12
N ASP A 50 -12.53 -0.30 16.98
CA ASP A 50 -11.15 -0.32 17.45
C ASP A 50 -10.16 -0.45 16.29
N PRO A 51 -8.98 0.20 16.38
CA PRO A 51 -7.98 0.09 15.34
C PRO A 51 -7.48 -1.35 15.21
N VAL A 52 -7.38 -1.84 13.96
CA VAL A 52 -6.79 -3.16 13.64
C VAL A 52 -5.35 -3.23 14.15
N VAL A 53 -4.62 -2.12 14.00
CA VAL A 53 -3.28 -1.99 14.56
C VAL A 53 -3.01 -0.54 14.97
N SER A 54 -2.31 -0.36 16.07
CA SER A 54 -1.88 0.95 16.53
C SER A 54 -0.49 0.89 17.17
N PHE A 55 0.32 1.91 16.89
CA PHE A 55 1.69 2.01 17.39
C PHE A 55 2.18 3.45 17.32
N ASP A 56 3.24 3.74 18.07
CA ASP A 56 3.88 5.05 18.04
C ASP A 56 4.83 5.09 16.85
N LEU A 57 4.69 6.12 16.02
CA LEU A 57 5.43 6.21 14.78
C LEU A 57 6.93 6.41 15.05
N PRO A 58 7.81 5.69 14.36
CA PRO A 58 9.24 5.90 14.48
C PRO A 58 9.66 7.25 13.89
N TRP A 59 10.96 7.56 13.90
CA TRP A 59 11.48 8.63 13.04
C TRP A 59 11.05 8.40 11.58
N PRO A 60 10.56 9.41 10.83
CA PRO A 60 10.67 10.85 11.09
C PRO A 60 9.49 11.52 11.82
N TRP A 61 8.52 10.77 12.35
CA TRP A 61 7.24 11.33 12.85
C TRP A 61 7.21 11.65 14.36
N GLY A 62 8.36 11.62 15.03
CA GLY A 62 8.48 12.09 16.42
C GLY A 62 7.66 11.33 17.46
N GLY A 63 7.32 10.06 17.22
CA GLY A 63 6.57 9.24 18.20
C GLY A 63 5.05 9.46 18.20
N GLU A 64 4.49 10.19 17.24
CA GLU A 64 3.03 10.39 17.18
C GLU A 64 2.29 9.05 17.04
N ARG A 65 1.12 8.95 17.68
CA ARG A 65 0.28 7.75 17.62
C ARG A 65 -0.30 7.57 16.22
N PHE A 66 -0.04 6.42 15.62
CA PHE A 66 -0.68 5.97 14.39
C PHE A 66 -1.70 4.87 14.67
N GLU A 67 -2.81 4.94 13.95
CA GLU A 67 -3.92 3.99 14.03
C GLU A 67 -4.35 3.62 12.63
N LEU A 68 -4.36 2.32 12.35
CA LEU A 68 -4.94 1.76 11.14
C LEU A 68 -6.24 1.06 11.51
N ARG A 69 -7.37 1.64 11.11
CA ARG A 69 -8.71 1.23 11.53
C ARG A 69 -9.36 0.19 10.65
N ASP A 70 -8.97 0.14 9.39
CA ASP A 70 -9.38 -0.87 8.43
C ASP A 70 -8.19 -1.22 7.55
N ILE A 71 -8.22 -2.42 6.99
CA ILE A 71 -7.26 -2.92 6.01
C ILE A 71 -8.08 -3.35 4.80
N ARG A 72 -7.81 -2.75 3.64
CA ARG A 72 -8.46 -3.13 2.39
C ARG A 72 -7.72 -4.27 1.73
N ARG A 73 -8.24 -4.81 0.64
CA ARG A 73 -7.55 -5.87 -0.12
C ARG A 73 -6.25 -5.34 -0.70
N LEU A 74 -6.28 -4.14 -1.29
CA LEU A 74 -5.09 -3.43 -1.77
C LEU A 74 -4.91 -2.12 -0.99
N ASN A 75 -3.73 -1.91 -0.41
CA ASN A 75 -3.40 -0.73 0.38
C ASN A 75 -2.14 -0.09 -0.19
N TYR A 76 -2.27 1.07 -0.83
CA TYR A 76 -1.14 1.79 -1.41
C TYR A 76 -0.51 2.70 -0.35
N ILE A 77 0.81 2.61 -0.18
CA ILE A 77 1.59 3.51 0.66
C ILE A 77 2.34 4.49 -0.25
N ILE A 78 1.91 5.74 -0.27
CA ILE A 78 2.37 6.79 -1.18
C ILE A 78 3.03 7.93 -0.40
N GLY A 79 3.92 8.67 -1.05
CA GLY A 79 4.58 9.82 -0.48
C GLY A 79 5.92 10.11 -1.16
N PRO A 80 6.46 11.34 -0.99
CA PRO A 80 7.69 11.75 -1.65
C PRO A 80 8.91 10.99 -1.13
N LEU A 81 10.05 11.17 -1.79
CA LEU A 81 11.31 10.59 -1.34
C LEU A 81 11.64 11.11 0.08
N GLY A 82 12.11 10.22 0.96
CA GLY A 82 12.46 10.59 2.34
C GLY A 82 11.28 10.82 3.29
N SER A 83 10.03 10.57 2.89
CA SER A 83 8.87 10.73 3.79
C SER A 83 8.68 9.59 4.81
N GLY A 84 9.52 8.55 4.77
CA GLY A 84 9.50 7.44 5.72
C GLY A 84 8.67 6.21 5.32
N LYS A 85 8.05 6.17 4.12
CA LYS A 85 7.21 5.04 3.65
C LYS A 85 7.73 3.65 4.00
N THR A 86 8.97 3.31 3.67
CA THR A 86 9.57 2.00 3.96
C THR A 86 9.61 1.71 5.46
N ARG A 87 9.88 2.72 6.31
CA ARG A 87 9.82 2.56 7.78
C ARG A 87 8.40 2.29 8.25
N LEU A 88 7.41 3.03 7.74
CA LEU A 88 6.00 2.77 8.07
C LEU A 88 5.61 1.35 7.68
N ALA A 89 5.97 0.92 6.48
CA ALA A 89 5.64 -0.38 5.94
C ALA A 89 6.25 -1.53 6.74
N ARG A 90 7.52 -1.40 7.15
CA ARG A 90 8.17 -2.36 8.05
C ARG A 90 7.50 -2.40 9.42
N GLU A 91 7.12 -1.26 9.98
CA GLU A 91 6.38 -1.23 11.26
C GLU A 91 4.99 -1.86 11.13
N ILE A 92 4.28 -1.65 10.02
CA ILE A 92 3.01 -2.36 9.73
C ILE A 92 3.24 -3.87 9.69
N ALA A 93 4.26 -4.34 8.96
CA ALA A 93 4.58 -5.77 8.87
C ALA A 93 4.95 -6.38 10.24
N LYS A 94 5.72 -5.67 11.07
CA LYS A 94 6.08 -6.15 12.42
C LYS A 94 4.88 -6.28 13.35
N ARG A 95 3.86 -5.43 13.18
CA ARG A 95 2.73 -5.31 14.10
C ARG A 95 1.53 -6.16 13.67
N LEU A 96 1.42 -6.50 12.39
CA LEU A 96 0.35 -7.36 11.89
C LEU A 96 0.73 -8.85 12.05
N PRO A 97 -0.13 -9.67 12.69
CA PRO A 97 0.14 -11.09 12.87
C PRO A 97 0.31 -11.82 11.52
N GLY A 98 1.45 -12.51 11.36
CA GLY A 98 1.74 -13.29 10.17
C GLY A 98 1.95 -12.44 8.91
N ALA A 99 2.31 -11.17 9.05
CA ALA A 99 2.69 -10.33 7.92
C ALA A 99 4.15 -10.55 7.53
N LEU A 100 4.43 -10.52 6.23
CA LEU A 100 5.78 -10.57 5.67
C LEU A 100 6.08 -9.28 4.92
N PHE A 101 7.29 -8.74 5.10
CA PHE A 101 7.79 -7.59 4.35
C PHE A 101 8.74 -8.08 3.25
N LEU A 102 8.43 -7.78 1.99
CA LEU A 102 9.27 -8.03 0.83
C LEU A 102 9.97 -6.73 0.44
N ASP A 103 11.30 -6.70 0.51
CA ASP A 103 12.10 -5.51 0.25
C ASP A 103 12.34 -5.26 -1.26
N LEU A 104 13.02 -4.16 -1.57
CA LEU A 104 13.47 -3.80 -2.92
C LEU A 104 14.41 -4.85 -3.52
N ASP A 105 15.27 -5.41 -2.67
CA ASP A 105 16.22 -6.43 -3.09
C ASP A 105 15.53 -7.79 -3.22
N ARG A 106 14.69 -7.88 -4.24
CA ARG A 106 14.08 -9.13 -4.71
C ARG A 106 15.08 -10.04 -5.42
N ALA A 107 16.37 -9.74 -5.33
CA ALA A 107 17.47 -10.60 -5.74
C ALA A 107 18.43 -10.95 -4.58
N GLY A 108 18.13 -10.50 -3.35
CA GLY A 108 18.93 -10.74 -2.14
C GLY A 108 18.66 -12.08 -1.47
N ASP A 109 18.95 -12.18 -0.17
CA ASP A 109 18.78 -13.43 0.59
C ASP A 109 17.32 -13.92 0.61
N ASP A 110 16.34 -13.01 0.73
CA ASP A 110 14.90 -13.33 0.69
C ASP A 110 14.47 -13.89 -0.66
N ALA A 111 15.04 -13.35 -1.75
CA ALA A 111 14.80 -13.87 -3.09
C ALA A 111 15.43 -15.24 -3.30
N SER A 112 16.60 -15.45 -2.72
CA SER A 112 17.27 -16.75 -2.72
C SER A 112 16.45 -17.79 -1.98
N GLU A 113 15.75 -17.42 -0.90
CA GLU A 113 14.80 -18.29 -0.20
C GLU A 113 13.57 -18.59 -1.06
N LEU A 114 12.91 -17.56 -1.60
CA LEU A 114 11.73 -17.72 -2.45
C LEU A 114 12.02 -18.55 -3.69
N ASN A 115 13.16 -18.34 -4.34
CA ASN A 115 13.59 -19.14 -5.49
C ASN A 115 13.88 -20.58 -5.11
N ARG A 116 14.44 -20.83 -3.92
CA ARG A 116 14.66 -22.20 -3.41
C ARG A 116 13.33 -22.89 -3.11
N GLN A 117 12.39 -22.17 -2.51
CA GLN A 117 11.03 -22.66 -2.26
C GLN A 117 10.30 -22.96 -3.57
N LEU A 118 10.34 -22.05 -4.55
CA LEU A 118 9.78 -22.24 -5.89
C LEU A 118 10.40 -23.44 -6.61
N SER A 119 11.70 -23.69 -6.41
CA SER A 119 12.39 -24.85 -7.00
C SER A 119 12.01 -26.17 -6.31
N ALA A 120 11.62 -26.12 -5.04
CA ALA A 120 11.27 -27.29 -4.22
C ALA A 120 9.76 -27.62 -4.27
N ASP A 121 8.90 -26.64 -4.52
CA ASP A 121 7.44 -26.75 -4.55
C ASP A 121 6.91 -26.68 -5.99
N GLU A 122 6.60 -27.85 -6.55
CA GLU A 122 6.11 -27.99 -7.92
C GLU A 122 4.70 -27.38 -8.11
N GLU A 123 3.85 -27.40 -7.08
CA GLU A 123 2.52 -26.80 -7.16
C GLU A 123 2.59 -25.28 -7.17
N LEU A 124 3.46 -24.69 -6.33
CA LEU A 124 3.73 -23.26 -6.35
C LEU A 124 4.29 -22.83 -7.71
N ARG A 125 5.24 -23.59 -8.25
CA ARG A 125 5.80 -23.33 -9.58
C ARG A 125 4.73 -23.36 -10.66
N ALA A 126 3.86 -24.37 -10.67
CA ALA A 126 2.76 -24.45 -11.63
C ALA A 126 1.79 -23.27 -11.54
N ARG A 127 1.49 -22.78 -10.32
CA ARG A 127 0.66 -21.58 -10.12
C ARG A 127 1.35 -20.32 -10.65
N VAL A 128 2.65 -20.15 -10.36
CA VAL A 128 3.43 -19.01 -10.85
C VAL A 128 3.52 -19.01 -12.37
N ASP A 129 3.80 -20.16 -13.00
CA ASP A 129 3.89 -20.29 -14.45
C ASP A 129 2.56 -19.98 -15.13
N LEU A 130 1.43 -20.42 -14.54
CA LEU A 130 0.10 -20.08 -15.04
C LEU A 130 -0.17 -18.57 -15.01
N VAL A 131 0.17 -17.90 -13.90
CA VAL A 131 -0.02 -16.45 -13.78
C VAL A 131 0.93 -15.70 -14.71
N LEU A 132 2.18 -16.14 -14.86
CA LEU A 132 3.13 -15.56 -15.80
C LEU A 132 2.62 -15.64 -17.24
N ALA A 133 2.08 -16.78 -17.65
CA ALA A 133 1.49 -16.95 -18.97
C ALA A 133 0.31 -15.98 -19.19
N TRP A 134 -0.59 -15.88 -18.20
CA TRP A 134 -1.72 -14.96 -18.28
C TRP A 134 -1.30 -13.49 -18.34
N LEU A 135 -0.32 -13.08 -17.53
CA LEU A 135 0.23 -11.72 -17.59
C LEU A 135 0.91 -11.44 -18.94
N ALA A 136 1.61 -12.42 -19.51
CA ALA A 136 2.25 -12.26 -20.82
C ALA A 136 1.23 -12.13 -21.95
N GLU A 137 0.09 -12.82 -21.88
CA GLU A 137 -1.05 -12.61 -22.80
C GLU A 137 -1.60 -11.18 -22.71
N ASP A 138 -1.61 -10.60 -21.51
CA ASP A 138 -1.98 -9.20 -21.25
C ASP A 138 -0.83 -8.19 -21.53
N GLY A 139 0.29 -8.66 -22.11
CA GLY A 139 1.38 -7.82 -22.59
C GLY A 139 2.54 -7.61 -21.62
N ALA A 140 2.56 -8.30 -20.48
CA ALA A 140 3.70 -8.27 -19.57
C ALA A 140 4.95 -8.94 -20.17
N THR A 141 6.12 -8.44 -19.78
CA THR A 141 7.41 -9.06 -20.10
C THR A 141 7.85 -9.93 -18.91
N PRO A 142 7.96 -11.27 -19.06
CA PRO A 142 8.49 -12.12 -18.01
C PRO A 142 9.90 -11.69 -17.59
N SER A 143 10.13 -11.59 -16.29
CA SER A 143 11.43 -11.23 -15.72
C SER A 143 11.69 -11.98 -14.41
N PRO A 144 12.95 -12.08 -13.95
CA PRO A 144 13.27 -12.62 -12.63
C PRO A 144 12.55 -11.88 -11.49
N ASP A 145 12.50 -10.55 -11.56
CA ASP A 145 11.81 -9.72 -10.54
C ASP A 145 10.30 -9.97 -10.49
N LEU A 146 9.67 -10.18 -11.65
CA LEU A 146 8.26 -10.56 -11.73
C LEU A 146 8.05 -11.96 -11.16
N THR A 147 8.94 -12.91 -11.49
CA THR A 147 8.83 -14.30 -11.04
C THR A 147 8.93 -14.40 -9.51
N VAL A 148 9.90 -13.70 -8.89
CA VAL A 148 10.05 -13.65 -7.42
C VAL A 148 8.84 -12.99 -6.77
N LEU A 149 8.31 -11.91 -7.36
CA LEU A 149 7.11 -11.25 -6.86
C LEU A 149 5.91 -12.21 -6.89
N LEU A 150 5.69 -12.91 -8.01
CA LEU A 150 4.59 -13.86 -8.14
C LEU A 150 4.75 -15.05 -7.21
N ALA A 151 5.96 -15.57 -7.03
CA ALA A 151 6.24 -16.61 -6.04
C ALA A 151 5.82 -16.15 -4.63
N ALA A 152 6.17 -14.92 -4.24
CA ALA A 152 5.71 -14.36 -2.96
C ALA A 152 4.18 -14.17 -2.91
N LEU A 153 3.54 -13.78 -4.02
CA LEU A 153 2.09 -13.57 -4.07
C LEU A 153 1.28 -14.88 -4.02
N GLU A 154 1.81 -15.97 -4.57
CA GLU A 154 1.14 -17.29 -4.69
C GLU A 154 1.58 -18.31 -3.62
N ALA A 155 2.68 -18.05 -2.92
CA ALA A 155 3.11 -18.88 -1.81
C ALA A 155 2.08 -18.86 -0.67
N GLU A 156 1.79 -20.03 -0.13
CA GLU A 156 1.06 -20.15 1.13
C GLU A 156 1.92 -19.59 2.29
N GLY A 157 1.28 -19.07 3.33
CA GLY A 157 2.00 -18.65 4.54
C GLY A 157 1.55 -17.31 5.09
N PRO A 158 2.06 -16.18 4.58
CA PRO A 158 1.78 -14.89 5.19
C PRO A 158 0.30 -14.54 5.05
N ARG A 159 -0.28 -14.07 6.16
CA ARG A 159 -1.67 -13.60 6.21
C ARG A 159 -1.82 -12.20 5.62
N VAL A 160 -0.72 -11.46 5.50
CA VAL A 160 -0.61 -10.13 4.90
C VAL A 160 0.75 -10.02 4.23
N LEU A 161 0.81 -9.42 3.04
CA LEU A 161 2.07 -9.07 2.40
C LEU A 161 2.26 -7.57 2.37
N VAL A 162 3.48 -7.12 2.65
CA VAL A 162 3.91 -5.73 2.53
C VAL A 162 5.08 -5.69 1.56
N ILE A 163 4.89 -5.07 0.40
CA ILE A 163 5.83 -5.10 -0.71
C ILE A 163 6.41 -3.69 -0.92
N ASP A 164 7.73 -3.54 -0.77
CA ASP A 164 8.41 -2.30 -1.14
C ASP A 164 8.51 -2.19 -2.66
N MET A 165 8.24 -0.98 -3.14
CA MET A 165 8.15 -0.56 -4.55
C MET A 165 7.70 -1.70 -5.48
N ILE A 166 6.39 -1.97 -5.52
CA ILE A 166 5.85 -3.12 -6.27
C ILE A 166 6.30 -3.11 -7.74
N GLU A 167 6.45 -1.94 -8.33
CA GLU A 167 6.92 -1.74 -9.71
C GLU A 167 8.41 -2.00 -9.98
N GLN A 168 9.22 -2.31 -8.97
CA GLN A 168 10.68 -2.46 -9.12
C GLN A 168 11.03 -3.54 -10.17
N GLY A 169 11.86 -3.16 -11.15
CA GLY A 169 12.31 -4.06 -12.23
C GLY A 169 11.25 -4.38 -13.29
N LEU A 170 10.08 -3.73 -13.25
CA LEU A 170 8.97 -4.01 -14.16
C LEU A 170 8.79 -2.88 -15.17
N ASP A 171 8.67 -3.22 -16.46
CA ASP A 171 8.28 -2.25 -17.48
C ASP A 171 6.82 -1.80 -17.33
N ARG A 172 6.40 -0.79 -18.11
CA ARG A 172 5.03 -0.24 -18.02
C ARG A 172 3.97 -1.33 -18.25
N ALA A 173 4.08 -2.10 -19.32
CA ALA A 173 3.08 -3.09 -19.69
C ALA A 173 2.93 -4.16 -18.59
N THR A 174 4.06 -4.57 -18.01
CA THR A 174 4.09 -5.51 -16.87
C THR A 174 3.44 -4.92 -15.62
N GLN A 175 3.64 -3.64 -15.33
CA GLN A 175 2.97 -2.96 -14.20
C GLN A 175 1.45 -2.89 -14.40
N GLU A 176 1.00 -2.55 -15.60
CA GLU A 176 -0.43 -2.45 -15.94
C GLU A 176 -1.13 -3.82 -15.85
N ALA A 177 -0.52 -4.87 -16.44
CA ALA A 177 -1.00 -6.24 -16.34
C ALA A 177 -1.01 -6.74 -14.89
N LEU A 178 0.05 -6.45 -14.11
CA LEU A 178 0.13 -6.84 -12.71
C LEU A 178 -0.97 -6.18 -11.86
N ILE A 179 -1.24 -4.87 -12.01
CA ILE A 179 -2.31 -4.27 -11.19
C ILE A 179 -3.70 -4.80 -11.60
N ALA A 180 -3.92 -5.06 -12.89
CA ALA A 180 -5.14 -5.71 -13.36
C ALA A 180 -5.31 -7.10 -12.72
N TYR A 181 -4.24 -7.90 -12.70
CA TYR A 181 -4.20 -9.19 -11.99
C TYR A 181 -4.60 -9.03 -10.53
N LEU A 182 -3.91 -8.15 -9.81
CA LEU A 182 -4.14 -7.94 -8.39
C LEU A 182 -5.57 -7.48 -8.11
N ARG A 183 -6.19 -6.73 -9.02
CA ARG A 183 -7.59 -6.35 -8.90
C ARG A 183 -8.55 -7.50 -9.17
N TYR A 184 -8.22 -8.43 -10.07
CA TYR A 184 -9.06 -9.59 -10.40
C TYR A 184 -9.02 -10.69 -9.33
N ARG A 185 -7.91 -10.80 -8.58
CA ARG A 185 -7.74 -11.74 -7.46
C ARG A 185 -8.95 -11.77 -6.50
N THR A 186 -9.39 -12.94 -6.07
CA THR A 186 -10.63 -13.05 -5.28
C THR A 186 -10.53 -12.36 -3.91
N PRO A 187 -11.63 -11.82 -3.35
CA PRO A 187 -11.63 -11.16 -2.04
C PRO A 187 -11.19 -12.04 -0.87
N ALA A 188 -11.23 -13.37 -1.02
CA ALA A 188 -10.72 -14.33 -0.05
C ALA A 188 -9.18 -14.34 0.06
N GLN A 189 -8.49 -13.69 -0.89
CA GLN A 189 -7.04 -13.60 -0.89
C GLN A 189 -6.55 -12.51 0.06
N ARG A 190 -5.36 -12.74 0.62
CA ARG A 190 -4.78 -11.92 1.70
C ARG A 190 -4.62 -10.44 1.34
N PRO A 191 -4.75 -9.52 2.31
CA PRO A 191 -4.44 -8.11 2.10
C PRO A 191 -2.99 -7.87 1.64
N LEU A 192 -2.84 -6.92 0.73
CA LEU A 192 -1.55 -6.43 0.24
C LEU A 192 -1.36 -4.97 0.65
N PHE A 193 -0.18 -4.64 1.19
CA PHE A 193 0.33 -3.29 1.31
C PHE A 193 1.43 -3.12 0.28
N MET A 194 1.36 -2.07 -0.54
CA MET A 194 2.27 -1.87 -1.65
C MET A 194 2.78 -0.45 -1.61
N LEU A 195 4.09 -0.29 -1.56
CA LEU A 195 4.69 1.01 -1.81
C LEU A 195 4.75 1.16 -3.32
N THR A 196 4.30 2.31 -3.80
CA THR A 196 4.42 2.64 -5.22
C THR A 196 4.54 4.14 -5.40
N ARG A 197 5.12 4.54 -6.52
CA ARG A 197 5.05 5.89 -7.06
C ARG A 197 4.69 5.88 -8.54
N SER A 198 4.32 4.72 -9.07
CA SER A 198 3.97 4.55 -10.46
C SER A 198 2.50 4.85 -10.69
N SER A 199 2.21 5.73 -11.67
CA SER A 199 0.84 5.96 -12.13
C SER A 199 0.27 4.77 -12.91
N ALA A 200 1.12 3.83 -13.37
CA ALA A 200 0.67 2.58 -14.00
C ALA A 200 0.13 1.58 -12.97
N ILE A 201 0.59 1.65 -11.72
CA ILE A 201 0.10 0.83 -10.61
C ILE A 201 -1.07 1.52 -9.91
N LEU A 202 -0.93 2.80 -9.55
CA LEU A 202 -1.97 3.56 -8.88
C LEU A 202 -2.55 4.62 -9.81
N ASP A 203 -3.66 4.28 -10.47
CA ASP A 203 -4.56 5.24 -11.09
C ASP A 203 -5.66 5.64 -10.09
N LEU A 204 -5.67 6.92 -9.70
CA LEU A 204 -6.62 7.46 -8.74
C LEU A 204 -8.07 7.40 -9.23
N ALA A 205 -8.31 7.41 -10.54
CA ALA A 205 -9.65 7.30 -11.09
C ALA A 205 -10.25 5.88 -11.00
N LEU A 206 -9.39 4.87 -10.82
CA LEU A 206 -9.78 3.45 -10.79
C LEU A 206 -9.81 2.84 -9.39
N VAL A 207 -9.52 3.63 -8.35
CA VAL A 207 -9.49 3.14 -6.96
C VAL A 207 -10.89 2.79 -6.51
N GLY A 208 -11.14 1.49 -6.38
CA GLY A 208 -12.43 0.94 -5.94
C GLY A 208 -12.61 0.89 -4.42
N PRO A 209 -13.75 0.35 -3.96
CA PRO A 209 -14.05 0.21 -2.53
C PRO A 209 -13.11 -0.78 -1.81
N ASP A 210 -12.49 -1.73 -2.51
CA ASP A 210 -11.55 -2.69 -1.92
C ASP A 210 -10.10 -2.20 -1.91
N GLU A 211 -9.91 -0.90 -2.12
CA GLU A 211 -8.61 -0.25 -2.22
C GLU A 211 -8.51 0.92 -1.22
N ALA A 212 -7.32 1.14 -0.66
CA ALA A 212 -7.06 2.28 0.23
C ALA A 212 -5.71 2.93 -0.09
N ILE A 213 -5.65 4.26 0.08
CA ILE A 213 -4.42 5.03 -0.07
C ILE A 213 -4.00 5.57 1.30
N LEU A 214 -2.77 5.29 1.69
CA LEU A 214 -2.07 5.84 2.84
C LEU A 214 -0.97 6.79 2.36
N LEU A 215 -1.09 8.07 2.68
CA LEU A 215 -0.10 9.09 2.37
C LEU A 215 0.84 9.30 3.55
N CYS A 216 2.15 9.20 3.30
CA CYS A 216 3.25 9.70 4.12
C CYS A 216 3.67 11.09 3.61
N PRO A 217 3.25 12.21 4.21
CA PRO A 217 3.48 13.55 3.69
C PRO A 217 4.94 14.01 3.76
N ALA A 218 5.31 14.99 2.93
CA ALA A 218 6.66 15.56 2.87
C ALA A 218 7.10 16.22 4.19
N ASN A 219 6.16 16.83 4.90
CA ASN A 219 6.40 17.57 6.14
C ASN A 219 6.50 16.66 7.38
N HIS A 220 6.58 15.34 7.19
CA HIS A 220 6.65 14.33 8.26
C HIS A 220 5.53 14.45 9.30
N SER A 221 4.37 14.98 8.91
CA SER A 221 3.13 14.75 9.69
C SER A 221 2.73 13.27 9.63
N PRO A 222 1.96 12.77 10.61
CA PRO A 222 1.59 11.35 10.66
C PRO A 222 0.95 10.86 9.36
N PRO A 223 1.26 9.61 8.94
CA PRO A 223 0.61 9.02 7.79
C PRO A 223 -0.92 9.02 7.95
N ARG A 224 -1.63 9.26 6.85
CA ARG A 224 -3.09 9.38 6.87
C ARG A 224 -3.72 8.73 5.65
N ARG A 225 -4.98 8.33 5.79
CA ARG A 225 -5.79 7.91 4.65
C ARG A 225 -6.14 9.08 3.75
N VAL A 226 -6.18 8.80 2.45
CA VAL A 226 -6.54 9.77 1.41
C VAL A 226 -7.62 9.16 0.54
N ALA A 227 -8.68 9.93 0.29
CA ALA A 227 -9.72 9.53 -0.64
C ALA A 227 -9.29 9.82 -2.08
N PRO A 228 -9.65 8.97 -3.06
CA PRO A 228 -9.15 9.02 -4.42
C PRO A 228 -9.92 10.02 -5.29
N TYR A 229 -10.21 11.22 -4.81
CA TYR A 229 -10.89 12.25 -5.61
C TYR A 229 -10.31 13.66 -5.41
N PRO A 230 -10.34 14.53 -6.44
CA PRO A 230 -9.88 15.91 -6.35
C PRO A 230 -10.52 16.70 -5.20
N GLY A 231 -9.70 17.42 -4.45
CA GLY A 231 -10.12 18.20 -3.29
C GLY A 231 -10.22 17.43 -1.97
N ALA A 232 -10.07 16.09 -1.96
CA ALA A 232 -9.93 15.37 -0.70
C ALA A 232 -8.62 15.78 0.03
N PRO A 233 -8.60 15.82 1.37
CA PRO A 233 -7.39 16.12 2.12
C PRO A 233 -6.23 15.18 1.77
N GLY A 234 -5.21 15.70 1.08
CA GLY A 234 -4.02 14.94 0.69
C GLY A 234 -4.06 14.34 -0.71
N TYR A 235 -5.18 14.47 -1.44
CA TYR A 235 -5.28 13.99 -2.82
C TYR A 235 -4.20 14.57 -3.72
N GLU A 236 -4.03 15.90 -3.73
CA GLU A 236 -3.01 16.55 -4.58
C GLU A 236 -1.58 16.12 -4.23
N ALA A 237 -1.32 15.85 -2.95
CA ALA A 237 -0.03 15.32 -2.51
C ALA A 237 0.21 13.88 -2.98
N VAL A 238 -0.84 13.07 -3.11
CA VAL A 238 -0.75 11.73 -3.71
C VAL A 238 -0.53 11.86 -5.22
N ALA A 239 -1.36 12.65 -5.91
CA ALA A 239 -1.29 12.84 -7.36
C ALA A 239 0.10 13.32 -7.81
N THR A 240 0.69 14.27 -7.09
CA THR A 240 2.06 14.79 -7.37
C THR A 240 3.18 13.79 -7.07
N CYS A 241 2.93 12.74 -6.28
CA CYS A 241 3.90 11.67 -6.04
C CYS A 241 3.91 10.61 -7.13
N LEU A 242 2.86 10.56 -7.96
CA LEU A 242 2.70 9.57 -9.02
C LEU A 242 3.32 10.08 -10.32
N ALA A 243 4.07 9.22 -10.99
CA ALA A 243 4.69 9.53 -12.27
C ALA A 243 4.61 8.33 -13.22
N PRO A 244 4.57 8.58 -14.55
CA PRO A 244 4.67 7.52 -15.55
C PRO A 244 5.95 6.69 -15.37
N PRO A 245 5.93 5.38 -15.69
CA PRO A 245 7.10 4.49 -15.49
C PRO A 245 8.40 4.99 -16.12
N GLU A 246 8.36 5.62 -17.29
CA GLU A 246 9.56 6.08 -18.02
C GLU A 246 10.21 7.28 -17.32
N VAL A 247 9.42 8.14 -16.67
CA VAL A 247 9.94 9.23 -15.86
C VAL A 247 10.63 8.65 -14.62
N ARG A 248 10.08 7.58 -14.04
CA ARG A 248 10.66 6.91 -12.88
C ARG A 248 11.97 6.20 -13.19
N ALA A 249 12.03 5.45 -14.29
CA ALA A 249 13.24 4.76 -14.74
C ALA A 249 14.45 5.71 -14.87
N ARG A 250 14.20 6.96 -15.31
CA ARG A 250 15.25 8.00 -15.40
C ARG A 250 15.73 8.52 -14.05
N THR A 251 14.93 8.33 -12.99
CA THR A 251 15.25 8.73 -11.61
C THR A 251 15.63 7.56 -10.72
N GLU A 252 15.63 6.35 -11.29
CA GLU A 252 16.06 5.13 -10.63
C GLU A 252 17.56 5.24 -10.34
N GLY A 253 17.95 5.04 -9.07
CA GLY A 253 19.33 5.32 -8.62
C GLY A 253 19.62 6.75 -8.17
N LEU A 254 18.71 7.72 -8.38
CA LEU A 254 18.75 9.01 -7.66
C LEU A 254 18.28 8.80 -6.21
N ILE A 255 19.07 8.06 -5.44
CA ILE A 255 18.99 8.06 -3.99
C ILE A 255 19.36 9.47 -3.56
N ALA A 256 18.47 10.13 -2.81
CA ALA A 256 18.86 11.31 -2.05
C ALA A 256 19.95 10.87 -1.07
N TRP A 257 21.20 11.00 -1.49
CA TRP A 257 22.36 10.74 -0.66
C TRP A 257 22.25 11.58 0.61
N ARG A 258 22.34 10.92 1.77
CA ARG A 258 22.72 11.57 3.02
C ARG A 258 23.77 10.68 3.71
N PRO A 259 24.90 11.25 4.14
CA PRO A 259 25.96 10.49 4.79
C PRO A 259 25.44 9.83 6.07
N ALA A 260 25.88 8.59 6.30
CA ALA A 260 25.66 7.86 7.53
C ALA A 260 26.48 8.49 8.66
N ALA A 261 25.95 9.53 9.30
CA ALA A 261 26.47 10.04 10.57
C ALA A 261 25.45 10.95 11.25
N MET A 262 24.56 10.37 12.05
CA MET A 262 24.13 10.95 13.33
C MET A 262 23.96 9.79 14.31
N HIS A 263 25.11 9.26 14.75
CA HIS A 263 25.21 8.47 15.96
C HIS A 263 25.00 9.41 17.16
N GLU A 264 24.21 8.96 18.13
CA GLU A 264 24.15 9.40 19.53
C GLU A 264 23.80 10.88 19.81
N ALA A 265 22.56 11.10 20.26
CA ALA A 265 22.28 12.22 21.15
C ALA A 265 22.85 11.87 22.54
N PRO A 266 23.66 12.74 23.18
CA PRO A 266 24.07 12.54 24.56
C PRO A 266 22.88 12.72 25.51
N GLN A 267 22.99 12.03 26.65
CA GLN A 267 22.03 11.88 27.74
C GLN A 267 21.47 13.21 28.27
#